data_AF-A0A497NIU2-F1
#
_entry.id   AF-A0A497NIU2-F1
#
_cell.length_a   1.000
_cell.length_b   1.000
_cell.length_c   1.000
_cell.angle_alpha   90.00
_cell.angle_beta   90.00
_cell.angle_gamma   90.00
#
_symmetry.space_group_name_H-M   'P 1'
#
loop_
_entity.id
_entity.type
_entity.pdbx_description
1 polymer ?
#
loop_
_entity_poly.entity_id
_entity_poly.type
_entity_poly.pdbx_seq_one_letter_code
_entity_poly.pdbx_strand_id
1 'polypeptide(L)' 'MSREYRFILTYAERFIGLLFMLIGIILTYNTYSNWTAAGWGAEYFMAIGVALTIVGILMLIVKLK' A
#
# COMPACT_ATOMS: atom_id res chain seq x y z
N MET A 1 20.72 -19.29 -5.59
CA MET A 1 19.25 -19.23 -5.78
C MET A 1 18.92 -19.54 -7.22
N SER A 2 18.02 -20.49 -7.48
CA SER A 2 17.59 -20.86 -8.84
C SER A 2 16.85 -19.70 -9.52
N ARG A 3 16.82 -19.69 -10.86
CA ARG A 3 16.08 -18.68 -11.66
C ARG A 3 14.59 -18.64 -11.30
N GLU A 4 13.99 -19.79 -11.08
CA GLU A 4 12.58 -19.94 -10.71
C GLU A 4 12.26 -19.23 -9.39
N TYR A 5 13.15 -19.33 -8.41
CA TYR A 5 12.94 -18.69 -7.11
C TYR A 5 12.97 -17.16 -7.21
N ARG A 6 13.85 -16.60 -8.04
CA ARG A 6 13.88 -15.13 -8.29
C ARG A 6 12.61 -14.64 -8.96
N PHE A 7 12.04 -15.45 -9.86
CA PHE A 7 10.80 -15.12 -10.58
C PHE A 7 9.61 -15.08 -9.61
N ILE A 8 9.40 -16.14 -8.83
CA ILE A 8 8.30 -16.22 -7.86
C ILE A 8 8.38 -15.06 -6.85
N LEU A 9 9.58 -14.78 -6.33
CA LEU A 9 9.77 -13.74 -5.33
C LEU A 9 9.44 -12.34 -5.88
N THR A 10 9.81 -12.06 -7.14
CA THR A 10 9.48 -10.79 -7.81
C THR A 10 7.97 -10.62 -8.01
N TYR A 11 7.26 -11.68 -8.39
CA TYR A 11 5.80 -11.62 -8.53
C TYR A 11 5.09 -11.47 -7.18
N ALA A 12 5.56 -12.18 -6.15
CA ALA A 12 5.01 -12.07 -4.79
C ALA A 12 5.18 -10.64 -4.23
N GLU A 13 6.36 -10.03 -4.41
CA GLU A 13 6.59 -8.64 -3.99
C GLU A 13 5.68 -7.65 -4.71
N ARG A 14 5.46 -7.82 -6.02
CA ARG A 14 4.52 -6.97 -6.78
C ARG A 14 3.09 -7.13 -6.28
N PHE A 15 2.68 -8.37 -5.99
CA PHE A 15 1.36 -8.63 -5.42
C PHE A 15 1.19 -7.97 -4.04
N ILE A 16 2.21 -8.05 -3.17
CA ILE A 16 2.23 -7.36 -1.88
C ILE A 16 2.15 -5.84 -2.07
N GLY A 17 2.87 -5.28 -3.04
CA GLY A 17 2.79 -3.86 -3.40
C GLY A 17 1.37 -3.42 -3.81
N LEU A 18 0.69 -4.22 -4.63
CA LEU A 18 -0.72 -3.97 -4.99
C LEU A 18 -1.63 -4.01 -3.76
N LEU A 19 -1.45 -4.98 -2.87
CA LEU A 19 -2.25 -5.08 -1.64
C LEU A 19 -2.06 -3.86 -0.75
N PHE A 20 -0.82 -3.42 -0.51
CA PHE A 20 -0.57 -2.21 0.29
C PHE A 20 -1.15 -0.96 -0.36
N MET A 21 -1.05 -0.84 -1.69
CA MET A 21 -1.66 0.27 -2.41
C MET A 21 -3.18 0.32 -2.20
N LEU A 22 -3.86 -0.82 -2.38
CA LEU A 22 -5.31 -0.92 -2.20
C LEU A 22 -5.75 -0.67 -0.77
N ILE A 23 -5.05 -1.26 0.22
CA ILE A 23 -5.34 -1.04 1.64
C ILE A 23 -5.17 0.44 1.98
N GLY A 24 -4.10 1.08 1.52
CA GLY A 24 -3.86 2.49 1.73
C GLY A 24 -4.97 3.36 1.15
N ILE A 25 -5.38 3.10 -0.11
CA ILE A 25 -6.46 3.85 -0.78
C ILE A 25 -7.78 3.69 -0.01
N ILE A 26 -8.13 2.46 0.37
CA ILE A 26 -9.38 2.18 1.10
C ILE A 26 -9.37 2.87 2.47
N LEU A 27 -8.24 2.81 3.19
CA LEU A 27 -8.10 3.47 4.49
C LEU A 27 -8.25 4.98 4.35
N THR A 28 -7.48 5.61 3.45
CA THR A 28 -7.56 7.05 3.17
C THR A 28 -8.97 7.47 2.78
N TYR A 29 -9.61 6.74 1.87
CA TYR A 29 -10.97 7.05 1.43
C TYR A 29 -12.01 6.95 2.57
N ASN A 30 -11.94 5.89 3.38
CA ASN A 30 -12.85 5.71 4.51
C ASN A 30 -12.65 6.78 5.58
N THR A 31 -11.39 7.11 5.90
CA THR A 31 -11.07 8.17 6.87
C THR A 31 -11.49 9.54 6.37
N TYR A 32 -11.30 9.83 5.08
CA TYR A 32 -11.74 11.09 4.48
C TYR A 32 -13.27 11.21 4.52
N SER A 33 -13.97 10.13 4.15
CA SER A 33 -15.44 10.12 4.09
C SER A 33 -16.09 10.16 5.47
N ASN A 34 -15.43 9.57 6.48
CA ASN A 34 -15.97 9.46 7.85
C ASN A 34 -15.06 10.16 8.86
N TRP A 35 -14.59 11.36 8.53
CA TRP A 35 -13.63 12.12 9.35
C TRP A 35 -14.07 12.26 10.81
N THR A 36 -15.33 12.67 11.02
CA THR A 36 -15.90 12.87 12.37
C THR A 36 -15.94 11.57 13.18
N ALA A 37 -16.16 10.42 12.54
CA ALA A 37 -16.20 9.12 13.22
C ALA A 37 -14.80 8.64 13.65
N ALA A 38 -13.77 8.98 12.87
CA ALA A 38 -12.38 8.74 13.23
C ALA A 38 -11.87 9.69 14.34
N GLY A 39 -12.55 10.83 14.54
CA GLY A 39 -12.25 11.79 15.60
C GLY A 39 -10.81 12.30 15.52
N TRP A 40 -10.12 12.33 16.66
CA TRP A 40 -8.72 12.78 16.73
C TRP A 40 -7.74 11.83 16.03
N GLY A 41 -8.16 10.60 15.74
CA GLY A 41 -7.37 9.64 14.97
C GLY A 41 -7.42 9.88 13.45
N ALA A 42 -8.30 10.76 12.95
CA ALA A 42 -8.50 10.96 11.52
C ALA A 42 -7.22 11.36 10.79
N GLU A 43 -6.46 12.30 11.35
CA GLU A 43 -5.17 12.72 10.77
C GLU A 43 -4.16 11.58 10.72
N TYR A 44 -4.10 10.76 11.76
CA TYR A 44 -3.20 9.61 11.85
C TYR A 44 -3.56 8.52 10.83
N PHE A 45 -4.85 8.15 10.74
CA PHE A 45 -5.30 7.17 9.75
C PHE A 45 -5.14 7.67 8.31
N MET A 46 -5.37 8.96 8.08
CA MET A 46 -5.13 9.59 6.78
C MET A 46 -3.65 9.50 6.40
N ALA A 47 -2.74 9.87 7.31
CA ALA A 47 -1.30 9.81 7.09
C ALA A 47 -0.83 8.37 6.81
N ILE A 48 -1.30 7.39 7.57
CA ILE A 48 -0.97 5.98 7.35
C ILE A 48 -1.50 5.49 6.00
N GLY A 49 -2.75 5.82 5.65
CA GLY A 49 -3.34 5.40 4.38
C GLY A 49 -2.54 5.93 3.19
N VAL A 50 -2.17 7.22 3.22
CA VAL A 50 -1.33 7.84 2.19
C VAL A 50 0.06 7.19 2.14
N ALA A 51 0.68 6.96 3.30
CA ALA A 51 1.98 6.30 3.36
C ALA A 51 1.95 4.88 2.80
N LEU A 52 0.93 4.08 3.13
CA LEU A 52 0.73 2.74 2.59
C LEU A 52 0.51 2.75 1.08
N THR A 53 -0.25 3.72 0.56
CA THR A 53 -0.44 3.90 -0.88
C THR A 53 0.91 4.18 -1.57
N ILE A 54 1.71 5.10 -1.04
CA ILE A 54 3.02 5.43 -1.59
C ILE A 54 3.96 4.22 -1.54
N VAL A 55 4.03 3.51 -0.41
CA VAL A 55 4.85 2.30 -0.27
C VAL A 55 4.44 1.24 -1.29
N GLY A 56 3.13 1.00 -1.44
CA GLY A 56 2.60 0.08 -2.43
C GLY A 56 3.02 0.45 -3.85
N ILE A 57 2.88 1.72 -4.23
CA ILE A 57 3.32 2.24 -5.54
C ILE A 57 4.83 2.05 -5.73
N LEU A 58 5.65 2.39 -4.74
CA LEU A 58 7.10 2.22 -4.81
C LEU A 58 7.50 0.76 -5.03
N MET A 59 6.86 -0.18 -4.32
CA MET A 59 7.11 -1.62 -4.52
C MET A 59 6.77 -2.09 -5.94
N LEU A 60 5.77 -1.48 -6.58
CA LEU A 60 5.43 -1.79 -7.97
C LEU A 60 6.45 -1.23 -8.97
N ILE A 61 7.03 -0.07 -8.68
CA ILE A 61 7.94 0.63 -9.59
C ILE A 61 9.39 0.14 -9.47
N VAL A 62 9.86 -0.18 -8.25
CA VAL A 62 11.29 -0.46 -7.94
C VAL A 62 11.90 -1.58 -8.78
N LYS A 63 11.11 -2.50 -9.32
CA LYS A 63 11.58 -3.61 -10.18
C LYS A 63 10.98 -3.60 -11.58
N LEU A 64 10.70 -2.41 -12.14
CA LEU A 64 10.36 -2.24 -13.56
C LEU A 64 11.60 -2.22 -14.48
N LYS A 65 12.82 -2.25 -13.93
CA LYS A 65 14.09 -2.36 -14.66
C LYS A 65 14.70 -3.75 -14.55
#